data_AF-A0A2N5T261-F1
#
_entry.id   AF-A0A2N5T261-F1
#
_cell.length_a   1.000
_cell.length_b   1.000
_cell.length_c   1.000
_cell.angle_alpha   90.00
_cell.angle_beta   90.00
_cell.angle_gamma   90.00
#
_symmetry.space_group_name_H-M   'P 1'
#
loop_
_entity.id
_entity.type
_entity.pdbx_description
1 polymer ?
#
loop_
_entity_poly.entity_id
_entity_poly.type
_entity_poly.pdbx_seq_one_letter_code
_entity_poly.pdbx_strand_id
1 'polypeptide(L)'
;MPSQNIKKNTAPTEDTHALVMPRNPDGVVVSGIEALHTHIRVLWDLRPRQVPPPGPLGETLREFYHRFENAQQVQEVADNMLSATAIIPASEVKVLQDVRLGRRFVGSGIITIDKKFVKHVQSFMAAIGLRFWRPNLAEARDSLLNLVCRISAIETFQKCFAAGSYRHMDVNLWYVDNINTLNAIYNFFVHHIATEQSKKKVNRTGQHDGRGILDIQSDCKAIIQDSDSHSDDEYDEETKGYIIKKLPFRSYAANIFFRRLDPVMLTAAQQVGGTAIRTRVLLATPQLTMFPEAPKLLPLDFYDPKWFNTLESS
;
A
#
# COMPACT_ATOMS: atom_id res chain seq x y z
N MET A 1 -30.89 -48.29 -33.58
CA MET A 1 -31.39 -47.03 -32.98
C MET A 1 -31.96 -47.36 -31.62
N PRO A 2 -31.22 -47.07 -30.54
CA PRO A 2 -31.88 -46.38 -29.45
C PRO A 2 -31.00 -45.30 -28.78
N SER A 3 -31.72 -44.31 -28.27
CA SER A 3 -31.34 -43.12 -27.53
C SER A 3 -30.27 -43.34 -26.46
N GLN A 4 -29.23 -42.50 -26.49
CA GLN A 4 -28.28 -42.37 -25.38
C GLN A 4 -28.78 -41.35 -24.35
N ASN A 5 -28.77 -41.81 -23.11
CA ASN A 5 -29.18 -41.15 -21.89
C ASN A 5 -28.29 -39.94 -21.56
N ILE A 6 -28.95 -38.84 -21.20
CA ILE A 6 -28.38 -37.62 -20.63
C ILE A 6 -27.89 -37.94 -19.21
N LYS A 7 -26.58 -37.83 -18.96
CA LYS A 7 -26.06 -37.71 -17.59
C LYS A 7 -26.14 -36.26 -17.15
N LYS A 8 -27.06 -36.00 -16.21
CA LYS A 8 -27.09 -34.80 -15.38
C LYS A 8 -25.84 -34.78 -14.49
N ASN A 9 -24.97 -33.79 -14.65
CA ASN A 9 -24.05 -33.39 -13.59
C ASN A 9 -24.65 -32.18 -12.88
N THR A 10 -25.09 -32.43 -11.65
CA THR A 10 -25.45 -31.45 -10.64
C THR A 10 -24.23 -30.63 -10.26
N ALA A 11 -24.38 -29.30 -10.29
CA ALA A 11 -23.40 -28.35 -9.78
C ALA A 11 -23.41 -28.33 -8.24
N PRO A 12 -22.28 -28.06 -7.58
CA PRO A 12 -22.28 -27.35 -6.31
C PRO A 12 -22.20 -25.84 -6.57
N THR A 13 -23.19 -25.15 -6.04
CA THR A 13 -23.29 -23.71 -5.85
C THR A 13 -22.14 -23.22 -4.97
N GLU A 14 -21.37 -22.24 -5.45
CA GLU A 14 -20.59 -21.36 -4.58
C GLU A 14 -20.86 -19.92 -4.98
N ASP A 15 -21.68 -19.26 -4.16
CA ASP A 15 -21.70 -17.81 -4.03
C ASP A 15 -20.31 -17.36 -3.61
N THR A 16 -19.63 -16.64 -4.48
CA THR A 16 -18.58 -15.72 -4.08
C THR A 16 -18.69 -14.52 -4.98
N HIS A 17 -18.96 -13.36 -4.39
CA HIS A 17 -18.90 -12.04 -5.04
C HIS A 17 -17.46 -11.69 -5.43
N ALA A 18 -16.85 -12.47 -6.33
CA ALA A 18 -15.69 -12.06 -7.08
C ALA A 18 -16.19 -11.12 -8.19
N LEU A 19 -15.54 -9.97 -8.36
CA LEU A 19 -15.78 -9.09 -9.49
C LEU A 19 -15.42 -9.87 -10.79
N VAL A 20 -16.42 -10.45 -11.45
CA VAL A 20 -16.24 -11.13 -12.73
C VAL A 20 -16.08 -10.06 -13.81
N MET A 21 -14.85 -9.88 -14.28
CA MET A 21 -14.56 -9.03 -15.45
C MET A 21 -14.84 -9.81 -16.75
N PRO A 22 -15.52 -9.21 -17.75
CA PRO A 22 -15.82 -9.90 -19.01
C PRO A 22 -14.54 -10.26 -19.77
N ARG A 23 -14.45 -11.51 -20.23
CA ARG A 23 -13.36 -12.02 -21.08
C ARG A 23 -13.67 -11.75 -22.55
N ASN A 24 -12.68 -11.23 -23.29
CA ASN A 24 -12.67 -11.16 -24.75
C ASN A 24 -12.08 -12.49 -25.33
N PRO A 25 -12.57 -13.04 -26.46
CA PRO A 25 -12.22 -14.39 -26.94
C PRO A 25 -10.79 -14.60 -27.43
N ASP A 26 -10.01 -13.54 -27.67
CA ASP A 26 -8.75 -13.65 -28.44
C ASP A 26 -7.45 -13.55 -27.62
N GLY A 27 -7.54 -13.71 -26.29
CA GLY A 27 -6.39 -14.19 -25.49
C GLY A 27 -5.09 -13.40 -25.61
N VAL A 28 -5.06 -12.12 -25.23
CA VAL A 28 -4.14 -11.48 -24.26
C VAL A 28 -4.63 -10.03 -24.11
N VAL A 29 -5.46 -9.77 -23.09
CA VAL A 29 -5.84 -8.39 -22.71
C VAL A 29 -4.91 -7.94 -21.60
N VAL A 30 -4.11 -6.91 -21.85
CA VAL A 30 -3.38 -6.21 -20.80
C VAL A 30 -4.38 -5.27 -20.12
N SER A 31 -4.74 -5.58 -18.87
CA SER A 31 -5.72 -4.81 -18.11
C SER A 31 -5.29 -3.35 -17.94
N GLY A 32 -6.24 -2.40 -17.86
CA GLY A 32 -5.95 -1.00 -17.53
C GLY A 32 -5.10 -0.85 -16.26
N ILE A 33 -5.17 -1.83 -15.35
CA ILE A 33 -4.27 -2.00 -14.20
C ILE A 33 -2.80 -1.91 -14.62
N GLU A 34 -2.39 -2.66 -15.65
CA GLU A 34 -1.01 -2.72 -16.12
C GLU A 34 -0.55 -1.39 -16.71
N ALA A 35 -1.45 -0.67 -17.39
CA ALA A 35 -1.15 0.63 -17.98
C ALA A 35 -0.90 1.68 -16.89
N LEU A 36 -1.74 1.70 -15.84
CA LEU A 36 -1.51 2.59 -14.70
C LEU A 36 -0.24 2.20 -13.92
N HIS A 37 0.01 0.91 -13.69
CA HIS A 37 1.26 0.44 -13.09
C HIS A 37 2.49 0.86 -13.92
N THR A 38 2.39 0.77 -15.24
CA THR A 38 3.43 1.21 -16.19
C THR A 38 3.67 2.70 -16.06
N HIS A 39 2.62 3.51 -16.01
CA HIS A 39 2.70 4.95 -15.80
C HIS A 39 3.39 5.31 -14.48
N ILE A 40 2.97 4.70 -13.37
CA ILE A 40 3.56 4.92 -12.05
C ILE A 40 5.05 4.58 -12.06
N ARG A 41 5.44 3.47 -12.69
CA ARG A 41 6.86 3.10 -12.83
C ARG A 41 7.65 4.13 -13.62
N VAL A 42 7.08 4.70 -14.68
CA VAL A 42 7.73 5.75 -15.48
C VAL A 42 7.93 7.02 -14.65
N LEU A 43 6.91 7.48 -13.93
CA LEU A 43 7.01 8.66 -13.07
C LEU A 43 8.05 8.48 -11.97
N TRP A 44 8.09 7.28 -11.39
CA TRP A 44 8.97 6.93 -10.28
C TRP A 44 10.37 6.47 -10.71
N ASP A 45 10.67 6.49 -12.01
CA ASP A 45 11.90 5.96 -12.63
C ASP A 45 12.26 4.53 -12.16
N LEU A 46 11.24 3.68 -12.04
CA LEU A 46 11.38 2.30 -11.61
C LEU A 46 11.59 1.35 -12.77
N ARG A 47 12.78 0.75 -12.82
CA ARG A 47 13.09 -0.38 -13.68
C ARG A 47 12.38 -1.66 -13.19
N PRO A 48 12.21 -2.68 -14.05
CA PRO A 48 11.74 -3.98 -13.61
C PRO A 48 12.57 -4.50 -12.42
N ARG A 49 11.90 -4.95 -11.36
CA ARG A 49 12.51 -5.46 -10.11
C ARG A 49 13.34 -4.45 -9.32
N GLN A 50 13.35 -3.17 -9.70
CA GLN A 50 13.95 -2.11 -8.91
C GLN A 50 13.06 -1.81 -7.70
N VAL A 51 13.69 -1.71 -6.53
CA VAL A 51 13.00 -1.29 -5.32
C VAL A 51 12.79 0.21 -5.35
N PRO A 52 11.62 0.70 -4.92
CA PRO A 52 11.36 2.12 -4.79
C PRO A 52 12.48 2.85 -4.05
N PRO A 53 12.95 4.01 -4.54
CA PRO A 53 13.85 4.84 -3.76
C PRO A 53 13.17 5.27 -2.45
N PRO A 54 13.92 5.53 -1.38
CA PRO A 54 13.38 6.10 -0.16
C PRO A 54 12.64 7.42 -0.47
N GLY A 55 11.70 7.76 0.41
CA GLY A 55 10.90 8.99 0.31
C GLY A 55 11.78 10.25 0.18
N PRO A 56 11.19 11.37 -0.26
CA PRO A 56 11.93 12.61 -0.43
C PRO A 56 12.62 13.05 0.88
N LEU A 57 13.81 13.66 0.75
CA LEU A 57 14.64 14.07 1.88
C LEU A 57 14.00 15.24 2.64
N GLY A 58 14.32 15.37 3.94
CA GLY A 58 13.64 16.27 4.88
C GLY A 58 13.52 17.75 4.44
N GLU A 59 14.52 18.30 3.74
CA GLU A 59 14.46 19.68 3.24
C GLU A 59 13.45 19.85 2.10
N THR A 60 13.39 18.89 1.17
CA THR A 60 12.41 18.90 0.07
C THR A 60 10.99 18.71 0.60
N LEU A 61 10.82 17.86 1.63
CA LEU A 61 9.55 17.67 2.32
C LEU A 61 9.12 18.95 3.05
N ARG A 62 10.03 19.60 3.78
CA ARG A 62 9.73 20.84 4.51
C ARG A 62 9.27 21.96 3.58
N GLU A 63 9.95 22.14 2.44
CA GLU A 63 9.56 23.13 1.44
C GLU A 63 8.17 22.83 0.85
N PHE A 64 7.88 21.55 0.59
CA PHE A 64 6.56 21.12 0.12
C PHE A 64 5.46 21.41 1.15
N TYR A 65 5.66 21.00 2.40
CA TYR A 65 4.70 21.20 3.49
C TYR A 65 4.53 22.67 3.91
N HIS A 66 5.45 23.56 3.56
CA HIS A 66 5.25 25.01 3.73
C HIS A 66 4.28 25.59 2.68
N ARG A 67 4.06 24.91 1.55
CA ARG A 67 3.22 25.42 0.44
C ARG A 67 1.78 24.97 0.52
N PHE A 68 1.55 23.78 1.06
CA PHE A 68 0.24 23.19 1.19
C PHE A 68 -0.02 22.89 2.66
N GLU A 69 -1.08 23.47 3.20
CA GLU A 69 -1.49 23.25 4.59
C GLU A 69 -2.50 22.10 4.70
N ASN A 70 -3.24 21.81 3.62
CA ASN A 70 -4.28 20.79 3.63
C ASN A 70 -4.56 20.19 2.24
N ALA A 71 -5.29 19.08 2.25
CA ALA A 71 -5.67 18.32 1.06
C ALA A 71 -6.54 19.11 0.07
N GLN A 72 -7.32 20.08 0.54
CA GLN A 72 -8.20 20.87 -0.31
C GLN A 72 -7.38 21.79 -1.23
N GLN A 73 -6.35 22.46 -0.72
CA GLN A 73 -5.44 23.28 -1.52
C GLN A 73 -4.75 22.48 -2.63
N VAL A 74 -4.40 21.22 -2.34
CA VAL A 74 -3.84 20.30 -3.34
C VAL A 74 -4.87 20.00 -4.44
N GLN A 75 -6.10 19.70 -4.05
CA GLN A 75 -7.18 19.39 -5.00
C GLN A 75 -7.51 20.61 -5.87
N GLU A 76 -7.56 21.81 -5.29
CA GLU A 76 -7.79 23.05 -6.03
C GLU A 76 -6.71 23.33 -7.10
N VAL A 77 -5.44 23.03 -6.80
CA VAL A 77 -4.36 23.12 -7.79
C VAL A 77 -4.53 22.08 -8.90
N ALA A 78 -4.97 20.87 -8.55
CA ALA A 78 -5.23 19.80 -9.51
C ALA A 78 -6.43 20.09 -10.42
N ASP A 79 -7.49 20.66 -9.89
CA ASP A 79 -8.71 20.99 -10.64
C ASP A 79 -8.46 22.18 -11.58
N ASN A 80 -7.65 23.16 -11.14
CA ASN A 80 -7.33 24.36 -11.92
C ASN A 80 -6.02 24.24 -12.72
N MET A 81 -5.52 23.01 -12.91
CA MET A 81 -4.15 22.76 -13.36
C MET A 81 -3.81 23.31 -14.76
N LEU A 82 -4.80 23.41 -15.65
CA LEU A 82 -4.62 23.98 -16.99
C LEU A 82 -4.35 25.50 -16.94
N SER A 83 -4.70 26.14 -15.84
CA SER A 83 -4.55 27.58 -15.58
C SER A 83 -3.55 27.88 -14.45
N ALA A 84 -3.04 26.84 -13.77
CA ALA A 84 -2.16 26.99 -12.62
C ALA A 84 -0.79 27.54 -13.03
N THR A 85 -0.35 28.59 -12.34
CA THR A 85 1.03 29.10 -12.48
C THR A 85 1.98 28.11 -11.82
N ALA A 86 3.11 27.83 -12.46
CA ALA A 86 4.10 26.91 -11.93
C ALA A 86 4.62 27.38 -10.56
N ILE A 87 4.48 26.54 -9.53
CA ILE A 87 4.96 26.82 -8.17
C ILE A 87 6.50 26.82 -8.11
N ILE A 88 7.13 25.91 -8.87
CA ILE A 88 8.59 25.88 -9.04
C ILE A 88 8.98 26.06 -10.51
N PRO A 89 10.19 26.57 -10.80
CA PRO A 89 10.72 26.59 -12.15
C PRO A 89 10.79 25.18 -12.77
N ALA A 90 10.43 25.06 -14.04
CA ALA A 90 10.50 23.78 -14.75
C ALA A 90 11.93 23.18 -14.78
N SER A 91 12.97 24.02 -14.72
CA SER A 91 14.38 23.60 -14.62
C SER A 91 14.72 22.84 -13.33
N GLU A 92 13.91 23.01 -12.29
CA GLU A 92 14.08 22.30 -11.02
C GLU A 92 13.42 20.92 -11.00
N VAL A 93 12.53 20.64 -11.94
CA VAL A 93 11.86 19.34 -12.05
C VAL A 93 12.84 18.29 -12.56
N LYS A 94 13.05 17.25 -11.75
CA LYS A 94 13.92 16.10 -12.05
C LYS A 94 13.16 14.91 -12.61
N VAL A 95 11.84 14.92 -12.52
CA VAL A 95 10.97 13.89 -13.10
C VAL A 95 11.19 13.82 -14.61
N LEU A 96 11.52 12.63 -15.12
CA LEU A 96 11.80 12.34 -16.53
C LEU A 96 12.97 13.13 -17.15
N GLN A 97 13.86 13.74 -16.35
CA GLN A 97 14.96 14.55 -16.87
C GLN A 97 15.85 13.76 -17.86
N ASP A 98 16.15 12.50 -17.53
CA ASP A 98 17.05 11.64 -18.32
C ASP A 98 16.29 10.56 -19.13
N VAL A 99 14.98 10.76 -19.36
CA VAL A 99 14.18 9.74 -20.05
C VAL A 99 14.52 9.66 -21.54
N ARG A 100 14.78 8.45 -22.05
CA ARG A 100 14.91 8.23 -23.49
C ARG A 100 13.53 8.24 -24.16
N LEU A 101 13.41 9.07 -25.20
CA LEU A 101 12.20 9.16 -26.02
C LEU A 101 11.98 7.88 -26.85
N GLY A 102 10.74 7.68 -27.28
CA GLY A 102 10.30 6.57 -28.10
C GLY A 102 9.48 5.54 -27.34
N ARG A 103 9.25 4.39 -27.97
CA ARG A 103 8.51 3.27 -27.40
C ARG A 103 9.38 2.52 -26.39
N ARG A 104 8.87 2.29 -25.18
CA ARG A 104 9.62 1.70 -24.07
C ARG A 104 8.83 0.57 -23.43
N PHE A 105 9.55 -0.48 -23.05
CA PHE A 105 9.04 -1.55 -22.21
C PHE A 105 9.36 -1.26 -20.75
N VAL A 106 8.35 -1.30 -19.88
CA VAL A 106 8.48 -0.98 -18.46
C VAL A 106 7.68 -2.00 -17.64
N GLY A 107 8.38 -2.89 -16.96
CA GLY A 107 7.75 -4.01 -16.25
C GLY A 107 7.21 -5.04 -17.23
N SER A 108 5.89 -5.03 -17.42
CA SER A 108 5.13 -5.88 -18.35
C SER A 108 4.38 -5.04 -19.40
N GLY A 109 4.33 -3.71 -19.25
CA GLY A 109 3.62 -2.80 -20.15
C GLY A 109 4.52 -2.07 -21.12
N ILE A 110 3.87 -1.43 -22.12
CA ILE A 110 4.52 -0.69 -23.19
C ILE A 110 3.96 0.72 -23.25
N ILE A 111 4.85 1.71 -23.27
CA ILE A 111 4.49 3.13 -23.32
C ILE A 111 5.27 3.85 -24.42
N THR A 112 4.62 4.80 -25.09
CA THR A 112 5.28 5.73 -26.00
C THR A 112 5.57 7.04 -25.28
N ILE A 113 6.86 7.36 -25.10
CA ILE A 113 7.32 8.57 -24.42
C ILE A 113 7.82 9.54 -25.48
N ASP A 114 6.99 10.53 -25.84
CA ASP A 114 7.38 11.60 -26.76
C ASP A 114 7.69 12.91 -26.00
N LYS A 115 8.09 13.96 -26.74
CA LYS A 115 8.38 15.27 -26.12
C LYS A 115 7.15 15.89 -25.46
N LYS A 116 5.94 15.61 -25.94
CA LYS A 116 4.70 16.15 -25.39
C LYS A 116 4.37 15.49 -24.06
N PHE A 117 4.54 14.17 -23.95
CA PHE A 117 4.45 13.41 -22.72
C PHE A 117 5.37 13.99 -21.65
N VAL A 118 6.66 14.13 -21.98
CA VAL A 118 7.67 14.63 -21.02
C VAL A 118 7.33 16.05 -20.58
N LYS A 119 7.03 16.94 -21.54
CA LYS A 119 6.65 18.33 -21.23
C LYS A 119 5.40 18.38 -20.36
N HIS A 120 4.39 17.57 -20.67
CA HIS A 120 3.15 17.52 -19.92
C HIS A 120 3.37 17.11 -18.47
N VAL A 121 4.10 16.00 -18.24
CA VAL A 121 4.44 15.54 -16.90
C VAL A 121 5.29 16.57 -16.16
N GLN A 122 6.33 17.12 -16.78
CA GLN A 122 7.21 18.09 -16.12
C GLN A 122 6.49 19.40 -15.77
N SER A 123 5.64 19.91 -16.65
CA SER A 123 4.78 21.06 -16.35
C SER A 123 3.83 20.75 -15.19
N PHE A 124 3.30 19.52 -15.14
CA PHE A 124 2.46 19.10 -14.02
C PHE A 124 3.22 19.15 -12.70
N MET A 125 4.39 18.53 -12.65
CA MET A 125 5.24 18.49 -11.45
C MET A 125 5.67 19.89 -10.99
N ALA A 126 5.96 20.79 -11.93
CA ALA A 126 6.29 22.18 -11.64
C ALA A 126 5.13 22.93 -10.98
N ALA A 127 3.90 22.71 -11.47
CA ALA A 127 2.70 23.37 -10.94
C ALA A 127 2.27 22.86 -9.56
N ILE A 128 2.58 21.62 -9.18
CA ILE A 128 2.36 21.11 -7.81
C ILE A 128 3.60 21.24 -6.90
N GLY A 129 4.69 21.81 -7.42
CA GLY A 129 5.91 22.05 -6.63
C GLY A 129 6.74 20.79 -6.32
N LEU A 130 6.60 19.70 -7.09
CA LEU A 130 7.36 18.47 -6.91
C LEU A 130 8.58 18.42 -7.82
N ARG A 131 9.80 18.37 -7.25
CA ARG A 131 11.03 18.13 -8.01
C ARG A 131 11.20 16.67 -8.39
N PHE A 132 10.80 15.76 -7.51
CA PHE A 132 10.82 14.32 -7.71
C PHE A 132 9.44 13.75 -7.46
N TRP A 133 9.03 12.75 -8.24
CA TRP A 133 7.81 12.00 -7.99
C TRP A 133 8.16 10.79 -7.12
N ARG A 134 7.95 10.93 -5.80
CA ARG A 134 8.30 9.93 -4.80
C ARG A 134 7.25 9.91 -3.68
N PRO A 135 6.25 9.02 -3.76
CA PRO A 135 5.36 8.75 -2.64
C PRO A 135 6.15 8.37 -1.38
N ASN A 136 5.68 8.84 -0.22
CA ASN A 136 6.23 8.43 1.06
C ASN A 136 5.58 7.12 1.52
N LEU A 137 6.28 6.00 1.33
CA LEU A 137 5.81 4.68 1.73
C LEU A 137 5.71 4.48 3.26
N ALA A 138 6.29 5.39 4.04
CA ALA A 138 6.22 5.37 5.50
C ALA A 138 5.00 6.11 6.05
N GLU A 139 4.44 7.06 5.29
CA GLU A 139 3.27 7.84 5.70
C GLU A 139 1.96 7.18 5.22
N ALA A 140 0.85 7.55 5.87
CA ALA A 140 -0.48 7.13 5.47
C ALA A 140 -0.81 7.51 4.01
N ARG A 141 -1.69 6.74 3.37
CA ARG A 141 -2.11 6.92 1.96
C ARG A 141 -2.77 8.27 1.67
N ASP A 142 -3.33 8.89 2.68
CA ASP A 142 -4.03 10.17 2.70
C ASP A 142 -3.19 11.32 3.28
N SER A 143 -1.92 11.06 3.63
CA SER A 143 -0.96 12.14 3.87
C SER A 143 -0.87 13.04 2.65
N LEU A 144 -0.57 14.31 2.88
CA LEU A 144 -0.62 15.35 1.87
C LEU A 144 0.25 15.02 0.65
N LEU A 145 1.49 14.58 0.89
CA LEU A 145 2.40 14.21 -0.19
C LEU A 145 1.87 13.00 -0.98
N ASN A 146 1.35 11.97 -0.30
CA ASN A 146 0.84 10.77 -0.97
C ASN A 146 -0.44 11.08 -1.76
N LEU A 147 -1.28 11.98 -1.27
CA LEU A 147 -2.44 12.50 -1.98
C LEU A 147 -2.01 13.21 -3.28
N VAL A 148 -1.04 14.11 -3.21
CA VAL A 148 -0.49 14.83 -4.38
C VAL A 148 0.11 13.86 -5.39
N CYS A 149 0.88 12.87 -4.91
CA CYS A 149 1.46 11.85 -5.77
C CYS A 149 0.37 11.03 -6.49
N ARG A 150 -0.70 10.66 -5.78
CA ARG A 150 -1.85 9.94 -6.37
C ARG A 150 -2.55 10.76 -7.45
N ILE A 151 -2.91 11.99 -7.12
CA ILE A 151 -3.58 12.90 -8.05
C ILE A 151 -2.71 13.12 -9.29
N SER A 152 -1.43 13.44 -9.11
CA SER A 152 -0.50 13.67 -10.22
C SER A 152 -0.31 12.44 -11.10
N ALA A 153 -0.25 11.23 -10.53
CA ALA A 153 -0.14 10.01 -11.31
C ALA A 153 -1.40 9.77 -12.17
N ILE A 154 -2.58 9.94 -11.59
CA ILE A 154 -3.85 9.68 -12.27
C ILE A 154 -4.11 10.72 -13.37
N GLU A 155 -3.94 12.00 -13.07
CA GLU A 155 -4.13 13.11 -14.01
C GLU A 155 -3.20 13.00 -15.22
N THR A 156 -1.91 12.81 -14.96
CA THR A 156 -0.94 12.67 -16.06
C THR A 156 -1.17 11.37 -16.83
N PHE A 157 -1.65 10.30 -16.20
CA PHE A 157 -2.03 9.07 -16.88
C PHE A 157 -3.19 9.31 -17.85
N GLN A 158 -4.29 9.90 -17.39
CA GLN A 158 -5.47 10.20 -18.21
C GLN A 158 -5.11 11.09 -19.41
N LYS A 159 -4.34 12.16 -19.19
CA LYS A 159 -3.93 13.08 -20.25
C LYS A 159 -2.99 12.42 -21.26
N CYS A 160 -2.05 11.60 -20.80
CA CYS A 160 -1.15 10.87 -21.70
C CYS A 160 -1.88 9.74 -22.44
N PHE A 161 -2.90 9.15 -21.83
CA PHE A 161 -3.81 8.19 -22.47
C PHE A 161 -4.59 8.83 -23.61
N ALA A 162 -5.23 9.98 -23.35
CA ALA A 162 -5.93 10.75 -24.39
C ALA A 162 -5.01 11.16 -25.55
N ALA A 163 -3.73 11.45 -25.25
CA ALA A 163 -2.70 11.74 -26.26
C ALA A 163 -2.23 10.50 -27.05
N GLY A 164 -2.67 9.29 -26.68
CA GLY A 164 -2.36 8.04 -27.37
C GLY A 164 -1.07 7.34 -26.91
N SER A 165 -0.50 7.72 -25.77
CA SER A 165 0.76 7.15 -25.24
C SER A 165 0.67 5.65 -24.92
N TYR A 166 -0.56 5.14 -24.75
CA TYR A 166 -0.89 3.78 -24.35
C TYR A 166 -1.65 2.97 -25.42
N ARG A 167 -1.76 3.45 -26.66
CA ARG A 167 -2.51 2.77 -27.75
C ARG A 167 -2.14 1.30 -27.94
N HIS A 168 -0.89 0.95 -27.64
CA HIS A 168 -0.38 -0.42 -27.79
C HIS A 168 -0.85 -1.40 -26.71
N MET A 169 -1.49 -0.93 -25.64
CA MET A 169 -1.93 -1.76 -24.51
C MET A 169 -3.42 -2.11 -24.56
N ASP A 170 -4.15 -1.63 -25.57
CA ASP A 170 -5.59 -1.90 -25.79
C ASP A 170 -6.46 -1.70 -24.53
N VAL A 171 -6.20 -0.60 -23.80
CA VAL A 171 -6.90 -0.29 -22.56
C VAL A 171 -8.30 0.23 -22.85
N ASN A 172 -9.30 -0.33 -22.16
CA ASN A 172 -10.69 0.13 -22.25
C ASN A 172 -10.86 1.56 -21.70
N LEU A 173 -11.49 2.45 -22.47
CA LEU A 173 -11.79 3.84 -22.09
C LEU A 173 -12.54 3.96 -20.75
N TRP A 174 -13.51 3.05 -20.48
CA TRP A 174 -14.26 3.03 -19.21
C TRP A 174 -13.34 3.02 -17.99
N TYR A 175 -12.19 2.34 -18.11
CA TYR A 175 -11.23 2.22 -17.02
C TYR A 175 -10.55 3.55 -16.71
N VAL A 176 -10.28 4.33 -17.74
CA VAL A 176 -9.57 5.62 -17.64
C VAL A 176 -10.48 6.70 -17.07
N ASP A 177 -11.80 6.58 -17.24
CA ASP A 177 -12.77 7.54 -16.71
C ASP A 177 -13.23 7.21 -15.28
N ASN A 178 -13.00 5.98 -14.79
CA ASN A 178 -13.41 5.56 -13.45
C ASN A 178 -12.36 5.94 -12.38
N ILE A 179 -12.46 7.16 -11.85
CA ILE A 179 -11.53 7.69 -10.85
C ILE A 179 -11.40 6.82 -9.59
N ASN A 180 -12.48 6.19 -9.14
CA ASN A 180 -12.48 5.32 -7.96
C ASN A 180 -11.64 4.07 -8.19
N THR A 181 -11.73 3.51 -9.40
CA THR A 181 -10.94 2.35 -9.81
C THR A 181 -9.46 2.72 -9.95
N LEU A 182 -9.15 3.86 -10.56
CA LEU A 182 -7.77 4.35 -10.67
C LEU A 182 -7.14 4.60 -9.29
N ASN A 183 -7.91 5.20 -8.37
CA ASN A 183 -7.50 5.40 -6.98
C ASN A 183 -7.19 4.09 -6.25
N ALA A 184 -8.07 3.09 -6.37
CA ALA A 184 -7.86 1.78 -5.74
C ALA A 184 -6.59 1.09 -6.26
N ILE A 185 -6.35 1.16 -7.57
CA ILE A 185 -5.22 0.51 -8.23
C ILE A 185 -3.91 1.22 -7.90
N TYR A 186 -3.91 2.55 -7.89
CA TYR A 186 -2.79 3.33 -7.40
C TYR A 186 -2.43 2.92 -5.97
N ASN A 187 -3.41 2.91 -5.07
CA ASN A 187 -3.19 2.60 -3.66
C ASN A 187 -2.63 1.18 -3.48
N PHE A 188 -3.18 0.21 -4.22
CA PHE A 188 -2.67 -1.15 -4.22
C PHE A 188 -1.23 -1.23 -4.74
N PHE A 189 -0.90 -0.56 -5.84
CA PHE A 189 0.45 -0.59 -6.37
C PHE A 189 1.47 0.06 -5.43
N VAL A 190 1.21 1.29 -4.99
CA VAL A 190 2.15 2.09 -4.20
C VAL A 190 2.24 1.55 -2.78
N HIS A 191 1.12 1.46 -2.05
CA HIS A 191 1.14 1.20 -0.62
C HIS A 191 1.15 -0.28 -0.26
N HIS A 192 0.76 -1.17 -1.18
CA HIS A 192 0.88 -2.62 -0.96
C HIS A 192 2.08 -3.21 -1.71
N ILE A 193 2.10 -3.19 -3.04
CA ILE A 193 3.17 -3.85 -3.82
C ILE A 193 4.53 -3.21 -3.57
N ALA A 194 4.65 -1.89 -3.65
CA ALA A 194 5.93 -1.19 -3.54
C ALA A 194 6.50 -1.25 -2.11
N THR A 195 5.64 -1.11 -1.10
CA THR A 195 5.97 -1.30 0.32
C THR A 195 6.53 -2.71 0.59
N GLU A 196 5.88 -3.75 0.08
CA GLU A 196 6.35 -5.13 0.25
C GLU A 196 7.70 -5.38 -0.46
N GLN A 197 7.93 -4.77 -1.61
CA GLN A 197 9.22 -4.82 -2.30
C GLN A 197 10.34 -4.12 -1.52
N SER A 198 10.03 -2.98 -0.89
CA SER A 198 10.96 -2.26 -0.03
C SER A 198 11.38 -3.10 1.18
N LYS A 199 10.41 -3.67 1.92
CA LYS A 199 10.67 -4.55 3.07
C LYS A 199 11.53 -5.76 2.71
N LYS A 200 11.24 -6.42 1.58
CA LYS A 200 11.99 -7.60 1.11
C LYS A 200 13.46 -7.30 0.79
N LYS A 201 13.80 -6.08 0.38
CA LYS A 201 15.21 -5.71 0.11
C LYS A 201 15.95 -5.34 1.39
N VAL A 202 15.34 -4.62 2.33
CA VAL A 202 15.93 -4.37 3.65
C VAL A 202 16.35 -5.70 4.31
N ASN A 203 15.51 -6.73 4.22
CA ASN A 203 15.80 -8.06 4.75
C ASN A 203 16.91 -8.83 4.00
N ARG A 204 17.28 -8.43 2.77
CA ARG A 204 18.29 -9.12 1.94
C ARG A 204 19.67 -8.46 1.95
N THR A 205 19.76 -7.15 2.17
CA THR A 205 21.04 -6.41 2.11
C THR A 205 21.79 -6.32 3.43
N GLY A 206 21.29 -6.87 4.55
CA GLY A 206 22.07 -7.00 5.79
C GLY A 206 22.61 -5.68 6.38
N GLN A 207 22.12 -4.53 5.92
CA GLN A 207 22.42 -3.22 6.52
C GLN A 207 21.39 -2.97 7.61
N HIS A 208 21.75 -3.40 8.82
CA HIS A 208 21.23 -2.82 10.05
C HIS A 208 21.76 -1.38 10.14
N ASP A 209 21.05 -0.44 9.51
CA ASP A 209 21.07 0.96 9.95
C ASP A 209 19.67 1.26 10.52
N GLY A 210 19.63 1.35 11.85
CA GLY A 210 18.43 1.41 12.68
C GLY A 210 17.66 2.73 12.59
N ARG A 211 17.28 3.17 11.39
CA ARG A 211 16.39 4.33 11.16
C ARG A 211 15.46 4.12 9.96
N GLY A 212 14.68 3.05 10.02
CA GLY A 212 13.59 2.76 9.09
C GLY A 212 12.35 2.22 9.79
N ILE A 213 12.17 2.60 11.06
CA ILE A 213 11.05 2.20 11.91
C ILE A 213 10.35 3.48 12.38
N LEU A 214 9.56 4.08 11.51
CA LEU A 214 8.70 5.24 11.76
C LEU A 214 7.78 5.23 10.53
N ASP A 215 6.68 4.48 10.49
CA ASP A 215 5.46 4.78 11.24
C ASP A 215 4.73 3.51 11.74
N ILE A 216 5.34 2.34 11.55
CA ILE A 216 4.88 1.09 12.19
C ILE A 216 5.44 1.03 13.62
N GLN A 217 6.55 1.71 13.93
CA GLN A 217 7.07 1.71 15.31
C GLN A 217 6.23 2.56 16.25
N SER A 218 5.63 3.68 15.85
CA SER A 218 4.79 4.52 16.71
C SER A 218 3.58 3.72 17.18
N ASP A 219 2.84 3.15 16.23
CA ASP A 219 1.62 2.39 16.46
C ASP A 219 1.91 1.05 17.15
N CYS A 220 2.94 0.31 16.69
CA CYS A 220 3.33 -0.93 17.36
C CYS A 220 3.97 -0.67 18.73
N LYS A 221 4.68 0.44 18.94
CA LYS A 221 5.21 0.80 20.27
C LYS A 221 4.09 1.17 21.20
N ALA A 222 3.05 1.88 20.76
CA ALA A 222 1.85 2.11 21.57
C ALA A 222 1.19 0.78 21.97
N ILE A 223 0.99 -0.13 21.02
CA ILE A 223 0.43 -1.47 21.27
C ILE A 223 1.33 -2.33 22.18
N ILE A 224 2.66 -2.24 22.06
CA ILE A 224 3.64 -3.01 22.86
C ILE A 224 3.85 -2.38 24.26
N GLN A 225 3.67 -1.08 24.41
CA GLN A 225 3.83 -0.39 25.70
C GLN A 225 2.60 -0.49 26.58
N ASP A 226 1.42 -0.62 25.98
CA ASP A 226 0.15 -0.74 26.68
C ASP A 226 -0.03 -2.19 27.21
N SER A 227 -0.16 -2.35 28.53
CA SER A 227 -0.30 -3.65 29.17
C SER A 227 -1.62 -4.35 28.83
N ASP A 228 -2.68 -3.59 28.65
CA ASP A 228 -4.04 -4.10 28.38
C ASP A 228 -4.16 -4.60 26.94
N SER A 229 -3.20 -4.19 26.10
CA SER A 229 -3.00 -4.73 24.76
C SER A 229 -2.44 -6.14 24.75
N HIS A 230 -1.89 -6.63 25.87
CA HIS A 230 -1.31 -7.96 26.00
C HIS A 230 -2.32 -8.96 26.56
N SER A 231 -2.17 -10.22 26.16
CA SER A 231 -2.94 -11.29 26.79
C SER A 231 -2.43 -11.50 28.21
N ASP A 232 -3.34 -11.70 29.16
CA ASP A 232 -3.00 -12.28 30.44
C ASP A 232 -2.58 -13.75 30.23
N ASP A 233 -1.44 -14.12 30.78
CA ASP A 233 -0.89 -15.46 30.62
C ASP A 233 -0.77 -16.16 31.96
N GLU A 234 -1.21 -17.41 31.98
CA GLU A 234 -1.01 -18.30 33.11
C GLU A 234 0.02 -19.36 32.76
N TYR A 235 0.93 -19.63 33.70
CA TYR A 235 1.88 -20.71 33.54
C TYR A 235 1.17 -22.05 33.66
N ASP A 236 1.44 -22.94 32.72
CA ASP A 236 0.89 -24.28 32.65
C ASP A 236 2.00 -25.32 32.71
N GLU A 237 1.90 -26.21 33.70
CA GLU A 237 2.89 -27.26 33.98
C GLU A 237 2.91 -28.34 32.89
N GLU A 238 1.78 -28.58 32.21
CA GLU A 238 1.67 -29.61 31.17
C GLU A 238 2.39 -29.19 29.88
N THR A 239 2.15 -27.97 29.42
CA THR A 239 2.79 -27.40 28.23
C THR A 239 4.15 -26.78 28.51
N LYS A 240 4.57 -26.71 29.78
CA LYS A 240 5.80 -26.05 30.26
C LYS A 240 5.95 -24.64 29.68
N GLY A 241 4.86 -23.89 29.68
CA GLY A 241 4.75 -22.61 29.00
C GLY A 241 3.61 -21.76 29.53
N TYR A 242 3.59 -20.50 29.09
CA TYR A 242 2.58 -19.52 29.45
C TYR A 242 1.44 -19.55 28.43
N ILE A 243 0.25 -19.98 28.85
CA ILE A 243 -0.92 -20.09 27.97
C ILE A 243 -1.43 -18.69 27.60
N ILE A 244 -1.47 -18.39 26.31
CA ILE A 244 -2.01 -17.14 25.79
C ILE A 244 -3.54 -17.18 25.82
N LYS A 245 -4.15 -16.38 26.68
CA LYS A 245 -5.60 -16.17 26.67
C LYS A 245 -6.02 -15.22 25.55
N LYS A 246 -7.19 -15.44 24.96
CA LYS A 246 -7.76 -14.65 23.88
C LYS A 246 -8.43 -13.39 24.44
N LEU A 247 -8.04 -12.23 23.92
CA LEU A 247 -8.75 -10.98 24.14
C LEU A 247 -9.97 -10.90 23.20
N PRO A 248 -11.19 -10.65 23.71
CA PRO A 248 -12.40 -10.64 22.89
C PRO A 248 -12.46 -9.47 21.90
N PHE A 249 -11.81 -8.37 22.23
CA PHE A 249 -11.78 -7.13 21.44
C PHE A 249 -10.68 -7.08 20.39
N ARG A 250 -9.70 -7.99 20.43
CA ARG A 250 -8.51 -7.94 19.57
C ARG A 250 -8.79 -8.57 18.21
N SER A 251 -8.49 -7.85 17.14
CA SER A 251 -8.67 -8.27 15.75
C SER A 251 -7.84 -9.50 15.39
N TYR A 252 -8.23 -10.20 14.33
CA TYR A 252 -7.41 -11.30 13.78
C TYR A 252 -6.01 -10.83 13.37
N ALA A 253 -5.91 -9.64 12.76
CA ALA A 253 -4.64 -9.06 12.33
C ALA A 253 -3.71 -8.77 13.52
N ALA A 254 -4.24 -8.20 14.60
CA ALA A 254 -3.48 -7.96 15.83
C ALA A 254 -3.03 -9.28 16.50
N ASN A 255 -3.83 -10.34 16.45
CA ASN A 255 -3.39 -11.66 16.90
C ASN A 255 -2.22 -12.22 16.08
N ILE A 256 -2.24 -12.05 14.75
CA ILE A 256 -1.12 -12.44 13.89
C ILE A 256 0.13 -11.60 14.18
N PHE A 257 -0.03 -10.32 14.51
CA PHE A 257 1.07 -9.44 14.90
C PHE A 257 1.81 -9.96 16.14
N PHE A 258 1.12 -10.19 17.26
CA PHE A 258 1.76 -10.70 18.49
C PHE A 258 2.40 -12.07 18.28
N ARG A 259 1.76 -12.98 17.54
CA ARG A 259 2.32 -14.30 17.20
C ARG A 259 3.63 -14.23 16.42
N ARG A 260 3.80 -13.19 15.60
CA ARG A 260 5.05 -12.95 14.85
C ARG A 260 6.09 -12.23 15.70
N LEU A 261 5.66 -11.43 16.67
CA LEU A 261 6.53 -10.68 17.57
C LEU A 261 7.22 -11.61 18.57
N ASP A 262 6.51 -12.57 19.16
CA ASP A 262 7.04 -13.51 20.15
C ASP A 262 8.35 -14.22 19.73
N PRO A 263 8.45 -14.88 18.54
CA PRO A 263 9.69 -15.56 18.13
C PRO A 263 10.82 -14.57 17.82
N VAL A 264 10.50 -13.36 17.36
CA VAL A 264 11.49 -12.31 17.10
C VAL A 264 12.07 -11.79 18.42
N MET A 265 11.22 -11.56 19.42
CA MET A 265 11.65 -11.17 20.76
C MET A 265 12.54 -12.24 21.39
N LEU A 266 12.14 -13.52 21.31
CA LEU A 266 12.93 -14.64 21.82
C LEU A 266 14.32 -14.71 21.19
N THR A 267 14.41 -14.57 19.87
CA THR A 267 15.67 -14.57 19.13
C THR A 267 16.56 -13.38 19.53
N ALA A 268 15.96 -12.19 19.68
CA ALA A 268 16.68 -10.99 20.09
C ALA A 268 17.25 -11.10 21.52
N ALA A 269 16.48 -11.66 22.46
CA ALA A 269 16.97 -11.87 23.83
C ALA A 269 18.16 -12.85 23.90
N GLN A 270 18.12 -13.92 23.10
CA GLN A 270 19.23 -14.87 23.00
C GLN A 270 20.53 -14.22 22.49
N GLN A 271 20.42 -13.25 21.57
CA GLN A 271 21.58 -12.55 21.00
C GLN A 271 22.21 -11.54 21.97
N VAL A 272 21.41 -10.90 22.82
CA VAL A 272 21.87 -9.84 23.75
C VAL A 272 22.33 -10.41 25.09
N GLY A 273 22.18 -11.73 25.31
CA GLY A 273 22.49 -12.37 26.60
C GLY A 273 21.52 -11.93 27.72
N GLY A 274 20.32 -11.49 27.34
CA GLY A 274 19.29 -11.03 28.27
C GLY A 274 18.55 -12.18 28.96
N THR A 275 17.81 -11.85 30.02
CA THR A 275 16.99 -12.77 30.82
C THR A 275 16.04 -13.60 29.94
N ALA A 276 15.78 -14.84 30.36
CA ALA A 276 14.86 -15.75 29.69
C ALA A 276 13.49 -15.10 29.42
N ILE A 277 13.16 -14.88 28.15
CA ILE A 277 11.81 -14.50 27.72
C ILE A 277 10.88 -15.69 27.94
N ARG A 278 9.71 -15.42 28.51
CA ARG A 278 8.67 -16.41 28.76
C ARG A 278 8.26 -17.09 27.46
N THR A 279 8.28 -18.42 27.43
CA THR A 279 7.74 -19.20 26.31
C THR A 279 6.22 -19.16 26.38
N ARG A 280 5.57 -18.49 25.42
CA ARG A 280 4.11 -18.39 25.32
C ARG A 280 3.56 -19.47 24.39
N VAL A 281 2.47 -20.13 24.78
CA VAL A 281 1.86 -21.27 24.08
C VAL A 281 0.42 -20.94 23.72
N LEU A 282 0.04 -21.23 22.47
CA LEU A 282 -1.32 -21.09 21.98
C LEU A 282 -2.07 -22.42 22.14
N LEU A 283 -3.18 -22.41 22.88
CA LEU A 283 -4.07 -23.58 22.97
C LEU A 283 -4.86 -23.80 21.69
N ALA A 284 -5.13 -25.08 21.39
CA ALA A 284 -6.01 -25.48 20.28
C ALA A 284 -7.45 -24.98 20.48
N THR A 285 -7.93 -24.98 21.73
CA THR A 285 -9.20 -24.38 22.13
C THR A 285 -8.94 -23.04 22.82
N PRO A 286 -9.40 -21.91 22.24
CA PRO A 286 -9.12 -20.59 22.82
C PRO A 286 -9.82 -20.39 24.16
N GLN A 287 -9.06 -20.04 25.20
CA GLN A 287 -9.59 -19.60 26.49
C GLN A 287 -9.69 -18.08 26.51
N LEU A 288 -10.76 -17.51 27.06
CA LEU A 288 -10.92 -16.05 27.16
C LEU A 288 -10.12 -15.49 28.34
N THR A 289 -9.67 -14.23 28.20
CA THR A 289 -9.09 -13.48 29.32
C THR A 289 -10.09 -13.27 30.45
N MET A 290 -9.61 -13.24 31.70
CA MET A 290 -10.42 -12.84 32.86
C MET A 290 -10.54 -11.31 32.99
N PHE A 291 -9.68 -10.56 32.29
CA PHE A 291 -9.63 -9.10 32.32
C PHE A 291 -9.92 -8.57 30.90
N PRO A 292 -11.19 -8.30 30.54
CA PRO A 292 -11.59 -7.93 29.19
C PRO A 292 -11.57 -6.41 28.93
N GLU A 293 -10.84 -5.62 29.72
CA GLU A 293 -10.78 -4.17 29.51
C GLU A 293 -9.99 -3.85 28.25
N ALA A 294 -10.61 -3.08 27.34
CA ALA A 294 -10.00 -2.75 26.07
C ALA A 294 -9.12 -1.50 26.21
N PRO A 295 -7.87 -1.55 25.70
CA PRO A 295 -7.00 -0.38 25.68
C PRO A 295 -7.63 0.73 24.83
N LYS A 296 -7.32 1.99 25.16
CA LYS A 296 -7.83 3.18 24.46
C LYS A 296 -6.71 3.81 23.63
N LEU A 297 -7.10 4.56 22.59
CA LEU A 297 -6.15 5.30 21.73
C LEU A 297 -5.18 4.41 20.95
N LEU A 298 -5.57 3.15 20.67
CA LEU A 298 -4.86 2.29 19.74
C LEU A 298 -5.39 2.45 18.31
N PRO A 299 -4.60 2.05 17.29
CA PRO A 299 -5.06 2.04 15.91
C PRO A 299 -6.34 1.23 15.72
N LEU A 300 -7.23 1.69 14.84
CA LEU A 300 -8.53 1.05 14.60
C LEU A 300 -8.39 -0.44 14.20
N ASP A 301 -7.34 -0.78 13.44
CA ASP A 301 -7.04 -2.14 12.99
C ASP A 301 -6.68 -3.11 14.14
N PHE A 302 -6.40 -2.60 15.35
CA PHE A 302 -6.22 -3.42 16.54
C PHE A 302 -7.52 -4.09 16.97
N TYR A 303 -8.66 -3.42 16.80
CA TYR A 303 -9.95 -3.88 17.30
C TYR A 303 -10.64 -4.82 16.31
N ASP A 304 -11.29 -5.87 16.83
CA ASP A 304 -12.17 -6.71 16.03
C ASP A 304 -13.35 -5.86 15.53
N PRO A 305 -13.61 -5.79 14.22
CA PRO A 305 -14.65 -4.91 13.69
C PRO A 305 -16.06 -5.23 14.22
N LYS A 306 -16.36 -6.51 14.50
CA LYS A 306 -17.67 -6.88 15.05
C LYS A 306 -17.78 -6.40 16.49
N TRP A 307 -16.75 -6.63 17.29
CA TRP A 307 -16.70 -6.13 18.67
C TRP A 307 -16.77 -4.59 18.72
N PHE A 308 -15.96 -3.90 17.91
CA PHE A 308 -15.90 -2.44 17.90
C PHE A 308 -17.26 -1.82 17.53
N ASN A 309 -17.92 -2.34 16.48
CA ASN A 309 -19.21 -1.84 16.04
C ASN A 309 -20.36 -2.14 17.02
N THR A 310 -20.20 -3.11 17.94
CA THR A 310 -21.19 -3.32 19.01
C THR A 310 -21.14 -2.25 20.10
N LEU A 311 -20.06 -1.47 20.17
CA LEU A 311 -19.94 -0.36 21.13
C LEU A 311 -20.78 0.87 20.74
N GLU A 312 -21.01 1.10 19.43
CA GLU A 312 -21.86 2.23 18.96
C GLU A 312 -23.36 2.02 19.23
N SER A 313 -23.75 0.80 19.62
CA SER A 313 -25.15 0.43 19.91
C SER A 313 -25.53 0.56 21.39
N SER A 314 -24.63 1.09 22.23
CA SER A 314 -24.76 1.15 23.71
C SER A 314 -24.96 2.56 24.23
#